data_AF-A0A975RDQ2-F1
#
_entry.id   AF-A0A975RDQ2-F1
#
_cell.length_a   1.000
_cell.length_b   1.000
_cell.length_c   1.000
_cell.angle_alpha   90.00
_cell.angle_beta   90.00
_cell.angle_gamma   90.00
#
_symmetry.space_group_name_H-M   'P 1'
#
loop_
_entity.id
_entity.type
_entity.pdbx_description
1 polymer ?
#
loop_
_entity_poly.entity_id
_entity_poly.type
_entity_poly.pdbx_seq_one_letter_code
_entity_poly.pdbx_strand_id
1 'polypeptide(L)'
;MGSLSRRGFLGGAAAAVGVAAAGTLFTSTVFAGPAGAEGRRGLSVSGERFLLDGEPFQLVSGAVHYFRIHPDQWRDRLLRLRALGLNTVETYVAWNFHQPSKTRPDFGGWRDLPRFIRIAGELGLRVIVRPSPYICAEWEFGGLPSWLLADRELELRCLDPAYLKAVDAWYDELIPRLTPLEAGRGGPIIAAQIENEYGSYGNDTSYLAHLRDSMRARGLRSLLFAADGASEHYMRFGSLPGTLEVGTGDGDPKPSIDAIRKFQPGKPVMMAEFWDGWFDHWGERHNTRDPKEMAGYVDTLLSAGASVNLYMACGGTNFGFTSGANTSGKTYQPTITSYDYDSPVGEAGDLGAKFEAIRAVLDKHTELPPGPVPGKSPRLAAQTVKPDAAVSLLDSLAVLSKPIQKAHPVPMETVGQSTGLIHYRTTVQGPHRGPLSIHGLADRALVFLDGEQVGVLDRNAPDGKIDLTLPHERNRIDILVDAMGRVNYGPYLADRKGIDGWVALNTQQKLFGWEIRPLPLDDLAKLRFGAGAPGTGPAFHRATVTVPTPEDGFVALPGWEKGIVWLNGFNLGRYWKIGPQKTLYAPKPLWRAGRNELVVLELHQPGDTIEIRPEADLG
;
A
#
# COMPACT_ATOMS: atom_id res chain seq x y z
N MET A 1 40.61 -55.54 -20.08
CA MET A 1 39.79 -56.15 -21.16
C MET A 1 38.47 -55.39 -21.18
N GLY A 2 37.99 -54.69 -22.20
CA GLY A 2 38.46 -54.26 -23.52
C GLY A 2 37.49 -53.14 -23.93
N SER A 3 37.98 -51.98 -24.33
CA SER A 3 37.72 -51.33 -25.63
C SER A 3 36.54 -51.89 -26.44
N LEU A 4 35.69 -50.99 -26.97
CA LEU A 4 35.65 -50.68 -28.42
C LEU A 4 34.45 -49.81 -28.80
N SER A 5 34.79 -48.67 -29.41
CA SER A 5 33.99 -47.94 -30.40
C SER A 5 33.84 -48.70 -31.72
N ARG A 6 32.84 -48.36 -32.55
CA ARG A 6 32.91 -48.05 -34.02
C ARG A 6 31.54 -48.25 -34.69
N ARG A 7 30.95 -47.22 -35.33
CA ARG A 7 31.07 -46.74 -36.74
C ARG A 7 30.05 -47.35 -37.70
N GLY A 8 29.50 -46.48 -38.55
CA GLY A 8 29.21 -46.73 -39.97
C GLY A 8 27.85 -46.16 -40.43
N PHE A 9 27.66 -45.64 -41.63
CA PHE A 9 28.51 -45.23 -42.76
C PHE A 9 27.58 -44.63 -43.85
N LEU A 10 28.19 -44.01 -44.89
CA LEU A 10 27.66 -43.56 -46.21
C LEU A 10 27.14 -42.12 -46.30
N GLY A 11 27.60 -41.24 -47.20
CA GLY A 11 28.52 -41.36 -48.35
C GLY A 11 27.81 -41.08 -49.67
N GLY A 12 28.03 -39.91 -50.28
CA GLY A 12 27.57 -39.54 -51.62
C GLY A 12 28.37 -38.36 -52.20
N ALA A 13 29.07 -38.61 -53.30
CA ALA A 13 30.01 -37.75 -54.02
C ALA A 13 29.28 -36.74 -54.96
N ALA A 14 29.67 -35.47 -55.04
CA ALA A 14 30.66 -34.82 -55.93
C ALA A 14 30.05 -34.14 -57.18
N ALA A 15 30.33 -32.83 -57.34
CA ALA A 15 30.69 -32.20 -58.61
C ALA A 15 31.24 -30.79 -58.34
N ALA A 16 32.41 -30.50 -58.92
CA ALA A 16 33.13 -29.25 -58.82
C ALA A 16 32.75 -28.30 -59.98
N VAL A 17 32.68 -27.01 -59.70
CA VAL A 17 32.98 -25.93 -60.67
C VAL A 17 33.80 -24.88 -59.93
N GLY A 18 35.02 -24.66 -60.40
CA GLY A 18 35.89 -23.60 -59.90
C GLY A 18 35.68 -22.30 -60.67
N VAL A 19 35.71 -21.18 -59.94
CA VAL A 19 36.12 -19.88 -60.46
C VAL A 19 37.01 -19.25 -59.39
N ALA A 20 38.24 -18.92 -59.79
CA ALA A 20 39.22 -18.23 -58.97
C ALA A 20 38.99 -16.72 -59.05
N ALA A 21 39.10 -16.00 -57.92
CA ALA A 21 39.68 -14.66 -57.87
C ALA A 21 39.96 -14.19 -56.42
N ALA A 22 41.22 -13.82 -56.22
CA ALA A 22 41.76 -12.82 -55.29
C ALA A 22 41.39 -12.89 -53.80
N GLY A 23 42.37 -13.28 -53.00
CA GLY A 23 42.34 -13.18 -51.55
C GLY A 23 42.50 -11.75 -51.03
N THR A 24 41.90 -11.52 -49.88
CA THR A 24 42.32 -10.52 -48.90
C THR A 24 42.28 -11.20 -47.53
N LEU A 25 43.44 -11.63 -47.03
CA LEU A 25 43.61 -12.08 -45.65
C LEU A 25 43.54 -10.85 -44.74
N PHE A 26 42.39 -10.63 -44.10
CA PHE A 26 42.34 -9.81 -42.90
C PHE A 26 42.75 -10.70 -41.72
N THR A 27 44.01 -10.57 -41.30
CA THR A 27 44.45 -11.01 -39.97
C THR A 27 43.75 -10.13 -38.93
N SER A 28 42.68 -10.64 -38.31
CA SER A 28 42.15 -10.07 -37.07
C SER A 28 43.08 -10.47 -35.93
N THR A 29 44.01 -9.57 -35.60
CA THR A 29 44.72 -9.57 -34.33
C THR A 29 43.70 -9.44 -33.20
N VAL A 30 43.39 -10.54 -32.55
CA VAL A 30 42.68 -10.54 -31.27
C VAL A 30 43.66 -9.98 -30.23
N PHE A 31 43.54 -8.69 -29.94
CA PHE A 31 44.11 -8.13 -28.72
C PHE A 31 43.33 -8.74 -27.55
N ALA A 32 43.91 -9.76 -26.92
CA ALA A 32 43.53 -10.14 -25.56
C ALA A 32 43.91 -8.96 -24.66
N GLY A 33 42.95 -8.06 -24.44
CA GLY A 33 43.04 -7.11 -23.34
C GLY A 33 43.20 -7.86 -22.02
N PRO A 34 43.86 -7.27 -21.01
CA PRO A 34 43.98 -7.91 -19.72
C PRO A 34 42.57 -8.20 -19.20
N ALA A 35 42.36 -9.39 -18.64
CA ALA A 35 41.16 -9.71 -17.90
C ALA A 35 41.03 -8.71 -16.75
N GLY A 36 40.34 -7.60 -17.00
CA GLY A 36 39.99 -6.63 -15.98
C GLY A 36 39.14 -7.36 -14.95
N ALA A 37 39.50 -7.22 -13.69
CA ALA A 37 38.67 -7.65 -12.57
C ALA A 37 37.22 -7.28 -12.87
N GLU A 38 36.30 -8.26 -12.87
CA GLU A 38 34.87 -7.99 -13.01
C GLU A 38 34.49 -6.95 -11.96
N GLY A 39 34.32 -5.70 -12.39
CA GLY A 39 33.95 -4.60 -11.52
C GLY A 39 32.66 -4.97 -10.80
N ARG A 40 32.66 -4.83 -9.47
CA ARG A 40 31.51 -5.15 -8.63
C ARG A 40 30.30 -4.35 -9.10
N ARG A 41 29.34 -5.00 -9.76
CA ARG A 41 28.11 -4.37 -10.23
C ARG A 41 27.12 -4.12 -9.08
N GLY A 42 26.46 -2.96 -9.09
CA GLY A 42 25.51 -2.51 -8.09
C GLY A 42 26.08 -1.46 -7.13
N LEU A 43 25.30 -1.14 -6.09
CA LEU A 43 25.65 -0.14 -5.10
C LEU A 43 26.54 -0.73 -4.00
N SER A 44 27.56 0.04 -3.62
CA SER A 44 28.45 -0.27 -2.50
C SER A 44 28.79 1.01 -1.72
N VAL A 45 29.43 0.84 -0.57
CA VAL A 45 29.85 1.94 0.30
C VAL A 45 31.36 1.93 0.41
N SER A 46 32.00 3.09 0.21
CA SER A 46 33.44 3.28 0.39
C SER A 46 33.70 4.61 1.11
N GLY A 47 34.07 4.52 2.39
CA GLY A 47 34.13 5.69 3.27
C GLY A 47 32.77 6.39 3.30
N GLU A 48 32.77 7.72 3.17
CA GLU A 48 31.56 8.56 3.25
C GLU A 48 30.76 8.62 1.94
N ARG A 49 31.06 7.77 0.95
CA ARG A 49 30.41 7.80 -0.36
C ARG A 49 29.76 6.48 -0.71
N PHE A 50 28.61 6.59 -1.38
CA PHE A 50 28.07 5.50 -2.17
C PHE A 50 28.82 5.43 -3.51
N LEU A 51 29.06 4.20 -3.96
CA LEU A 51 29.63 3.91 -5.27
C LEU A 51 28.66 3.03 -6.05
N LEU A 52 28.28 3.43 -7.26
CA LEU A 52 27.52 2.62 -8.21
C LEU A 52 28.48 2.08 -9.27
N ASP A 53 28.60 0.76 -9.36
CA ASP A 53 29.52 0.09 -10.29
C ASP A 53 30.99 0.57 -10.15
N GLY A 54 31.37 1.02 -8.94
CA GLY A 54 32.71 1.53 -8.61
C GLY A 54 32.85 3.06 -8.67
N GLU A 55 31.90 3.77 -9.26
CA GLU A 55 31.95 5.22 -9.45
C GLU A 55 31.14 5.98 -8.38
N PRO A 56 31.58 7.17 -7.92
CA PRO A 56 30.83 7.99 -6.98
C PRO A 56 29.39 8.22 -7.44
N PHE A 57 28.43 7.96 -6.55
CA PHE A 57 27.01 8.04 -6.87
C PHE A 57 26.24 8.66 -5.71
N GLN A 58 25.56 9.78 -5.94
CA GLN A 58 24.66 10.37 -4.96
C GLN A 58 23.23 9.92 -5.27
N LEU A 59 22.58 9.24 -4.33
CA LEU A 59 21.21 8.76 -4.54
C LEU A 59 20.25 9.93 -4.39
N VAL A 60 19.53 10.21 -5.47
CA VAL A 60 18.39 11.12 -5.48
C VAL A 60 17.18 10.26 -5.86
N SER A 61 16.56 9.72 -4.83
CA SER A 61 15.48 8.75 -4.89
C SER A 61 14.13 9.40 -4.58
N GLY A 62 13.06 8.76 -5.03
CA GLY A 62 11.70 9.10 -4.64
C GLY A 62 10.83 7.86 -4.48
N ALA A 63 10.03 7.84 -3.42
CA ALA A 63 9.11 6.77 -3.13
C ALA A 63 7.87 6.84 -4.02
N VAL A 64 7.53 5.71 -4.64
CA VAL A 64 6.24 5.46 -5.30
C VAL A 64 5.86 4.00 -5.13
N HIS A 65 4.62 3.77 -4.68
CA HIS A 65 4.15 2.43 -4.36
C HIS A 65 3.34 1.85 -5.51
N TYR A 66 3.83 0.77 -6.13
CA TYR A 66 3.14 0.13 -7.27
C TYR A 66 1.71 -0.32 -6.92
N PHE A 67 1.45 -0.66 -5.67
CA PHE A 67 0.14 -1.06 -5.15
C PHE A 67 -0.83 0.12 -4.94
N ARG A 68 -0.37 1.37 -5.01
CA ARG A 68 -1.20 2.58 -4.93
C ARG A 68 -1.54 3.22 -6.29
N ILE A 69 -0.96 2.70 -7.38
CA ILE A 69 -1.11 3.25 -8.74
C ILE A 69 -1.55 2.14 -9.68
N HIS A 70 -2.56 2.41 -10.52
CA HIS A 70 -3.01 1.43 -11.51
C HIS A 70 -1.86 1.02 -12.47
N PRO A 71 -1.70 -0.26 -12.83
CA PRO A 71 -0.51 -0.74 -13.55
C PRO A 71 -0.26 -0.08 -14.90
N ASP A 72 -1.34 0.26 -15.60
CA ASP A 72 -1.27 0.95 -16.89
C ASP A 72 -0.78 2.40 -16.77
N GLN A 73 -0.66 2.93 -15.55
CA GLN A 73 -0.13 4.25 -15.25
C GLN A 73 1.27 4.22 -14.60
N TRP A 74 1.82 3.04 -14.28
CA TRP A 74 3.17 2.94 -13.69
C TRP A 74 4.24 3.64 -14.52
N ARG A 75 4.22 3.44 -15.84
CA ARG A 75 5.19 4.08 -16.74
C ARG A 75 5.07 5.61 -16.72
N ASP A 76 3.84 6.14 -16.68
CA ASP A 76 3.62 7.59 -16.60
C ASP A 76 4.17 8.15 -15.29
N ARG A 77 3.84 7.55 -14.14
CA ARG A 77 4.35 8.02 -12.84
C ARG A 77 5.88 7.97 -12.77
N LEU A 78 6.49 6.88 -13.24
CA LEU A 78 7.94 6.75 -13.30
C LEU A 78 8.60 7.77 -14.26
N LEU A 79 7.95 8.11 -15.38
CA LEU A 79 8.42 9.17 -16.28
C LEU A 79 8.37 10.54 -15.62
N ARG A 80 7.33 10.84 -14.82
CA ARG A 80 7.22 12.09 -14.05
C ARG A 80 8.29 12.17 -12.98
N LEU A 81 8.53 11.08 -12.25
CA LEU A 81 9.61 10.99 -11.26
C LEU A 81 10.99 11.16 -11.89
N ARG A 82 11.22 10.56 -13.06
CA ARG A 82 12.44 10.83 -13.83
C ARG A 82 12.53 12.31 -14.20
N ALA A 83 11.46 12.90 -14.74
CA ALA A 83 11.44 14.32 -15.14
C ALA A 83 11.63 15.31 -13.98
N LEU A 84 11.33 14.91 -12.74
CA LEU A 84 11.66 15.65 -11.52
C LEU A 84 13.19 15.78 -11.33
N GLY A 85 13.98 14.84 -11.84
CA GLY A 85 15.43 14.78 -11.66
C GLY A 85 15.91 13.57 -10.86
N LEU A 86 15.01 12.63 -10.54
CA LEU A 86 15.37 11.45 -9.76
C LEU A 86 16.17 10.45 -10.60
N ASN A 87 17.20 9.87 -9.99
CA ASN A 87 18.02 8.80 -10.60
C ASN A 87 17.64 7.41 -10.08
N THR A 88 16.87 7.37 -8.99
CA THR A 88 16.46 6.15 -8.30
C THR A 88 14.98 6.26 -7.94
N VAL A 89 14.29 5.12 -7.95
CA VAL A 89 12.94 4.99 -7.40
C VAL A 89 12.97 4.00 -6.24
N GLU A 90 12.17 4.27 -5.22
CA GLU A 90 12.00 3.39 -4.07
C GLU A 90 10.56 2.87 -4.00
N THR A 91 10.40 1.60 -3.61
CA THR A 91 9.08 1.03 -3.35
C THR A 91 9.10 0.00 -2.21
N TYR A 92 8.15 0.11 -1.29
CA TYR A 92 7.76 -0.96 -0.36
C TYR A 92 7.19 -2.18 -1.07
N VAL A 93 7.12 -3.32 -0.37
CA VAL A 93 6.38 -4.50 -0.83
C VAL A 93 5.29 -4.86 0.18
N ALA A 94 4.02 -4.66 -0.19
CA ALA A 94 2.89 -4.90 0.69
C ALA A 94 2.52 -6.40 0.77
N TRP A 95 2.92 -7.10 1.82
CA TRP A 95 2.68 -8.54 1.98
C TRP A 95 1.18 -8.89 1.94
N ASN A 96 0.32 -8.15 2.66
CA ASN A 96 -1.14 -8.34 2.63
C ASN A 96 -1.77 -8.13 1.25
N PHE A 97 -1.19 -7.26 0.41
CA PHE A 97 -1.65 -7.05 -0.95
C PHE A 97 -1.39 -8.30 -1.80
N HIS A 98 -0.23 -8.94 -1.62
CA HIS A 98 0.12 -10.18 -2.32
C HIS A 98 -0.57 -11.42 -1.74
N GLN A 99 -0.84 -11.44 -0.44
CA GLN A 99 -1.35 -12.61 0.28
C GLN A 99 -2.47 -12.22 1.26
N PRO A 100 -3.64 -11.79 0.75
CA PRO A 100 -4.74 -11.31 1.59
C PRO A 100 -5.32 -12.40 2.50
N SER A 101 -5.24 -13.67 2.09
CA SER A 101 -5.64 -14.84 2.89
C SER A 101 -4.48 -15.86 2.95
N LYS A 102 -4.61 -16.93 3.75
CA LYS A 102 -3.61 -18.01 3.86
C LYS A 102 -3.48 -18.89 2.59
N THR A 103 -3.63 -18.30 1.41
CA THR A 103 -3.38 -18.90 0.10
C THR A 103 -1.96 -18.57 -0.37
N ARG A 104 -1.51 -19.15 -1.48
CA ARG A 104 -0.24 -18.76 -2.09
C ARG A 104 -0.26 -17.28 -2.49
N PRO A 105 0.83 -16.52 -2.30
CA PRO A 105 0.91 -15.13 -2.75
C PRO A 105 0.76 -14.98 -4.27
N ASP A 106 0.08 -13.90 -4.68
CA ASP A 106 -0.18 -13.54 -6.06
C ASP A 106 0.74 -12.39 -6.51
N PHE A 107 1.31 -12.54 -7.71
CA PHE A 107 2.17 -11.54 -8.37
C PHE A 107 1.72 -11.27 -9.81
N GLY A 108 0.46 -11.56 -10.15
CA GLY A 108 -0.15 -11.27 -11.44
C GLY A 108 -0.85 -9.92 -11.49
N GLY A 109 -1.08 -9.40 -12.70
CA GLY A 109 -1.86 -8.18 -12.91
C GLY A 109 -1.30 -6.98 -12.15
N TRP A 110 -2.09 -6.40 -11.25
CA TRP A 110 -1.67 -5.27 -10.40
C TRP A 110 -0.58 -5.65 -9.39
N ARG A 111 -0.47 -6.92 -9.04
CA ARG A 111 0.55 -7.40 -8.11
C ARG A 111 1.88 -7.74 -8.79
N ASP A 112 2.06 -7.43 -10.08
CA ASP A 112 3.30 -7.70 -10.82
C ASP A 112 4.41 -6.70 -10.48
N LEU A 113 4.96 -6.82 -9.26
CA LEU A 113 6.12 -6.07 -8.80
C LEU A 113 7.33 -6.23 -9.75
N PRO A 114 7.69 -7.44 -10.24
CA PRO A 114 8.76 -7.57 -11.22
C PRO A 114 8.56 -6.72 -12.48
N ARG A 115 7.33 -6.58 -13.00
CA ARG A 115 7.03 -5.69 -14.14
C ARG A 115 7.22 -4.22 -13.77
N PHE A 116 6.74 -3.78 -12.61
CA PHE A 116 6.97 -2.41 -12.14
C PHE A 116 8.47 -2.07 -12.09
N ILE A 117 9.27 -2.95 -11.50
CA ILE A 117 10.74 -2.80 -11.39
C ILE A 117 11.39 -2.78 -12.79
N ARG A 118 10.96 -3.66 -13.72
CA ARG A 118 11.47 -3.65 -15.10
C ARG A 118 11.16 -2.33 -15.82
N ILE A 119 9.96 -1.79 -15.67
CA ILE A 119 9.58 -0.50 -16.26
C ILE A 119 10.50 0.61 -15.72
N ALA A 120 10.79 0.64 -14.42
CA ALA A 120 11.73 1.60 -13.85
C ALA A 120 13.13 1.47 -14.49
N GLY A 121 13.63 0.24 -14.64
CA GLY A 121 14.92 -0.03 -15.30
C GLY A 121 14.95 0.37 -16.78
N GLU A 122 13.87 0.11 -17.54
CA GLU A 122 13.72 0.56 -18.94
C GLU A 122 13.80 2.09 -19.08
N LEU A 123 13.37 2.82 -18.05
CA LEU A 123 13.42 4.28 -18.00
C LEU A 123 14.77 4.81 -17.48
N GLY A 124 15.73 3.93 -17.19
CA GLY A 124 17.06 4.27 -16.69
C GLY A 124 17.11 4.60 -15.20
N LEU A 125 16.03 4.36 -14.45
CA LEU A 125 16.00 4.53 -13.01
C LEU A 125 16.62 3.30 -12.33
N ARG A 126 17.42 3.54 -11.29
CA ARG A 126 17.78 2.49 -10.33
C ARG A 126 16.62 2.24 -9.38
N VAL A 127 16.62 1.10 -8.70
CA VAL A 127 15.54 0.71 -7.79
C VAL A 127 16.08 0.35 -6.42
N ILE A 128 15.48 0.95 -5.39
CA ILE A 128 15.54 0.47 -4.00
C ILE A 128 14.23 -0.26 -3.73
N VAL A 129 14.30 -1.47 -3.17
CA VAL A 129 13.10 -2.21 -2.73
C VAL A 129 13.13 -2.30 -1.21
N ARG A 130 12.02 -2.09 -0.52
CA ARG A 130 11.91 -2.27 0.92
C ARG A 130 11.03 -3.49 1.23
N PRO A 131 11.57 -4.72 1.12
CA PRO A 131 10.82 -5.97 1.23
C PRO A 131 10.61 -6.42 2.69
N SER A 132 10.55 -5.49 3.63
CA SER A 132 10.23 -5.82 5.03
C SER A 132 8.83 -6.47 5.10
N PRO A 133 8.58 -7.47 5.98
CA PRO A 133 7.23 -8.01 6.16
C PRO A 133 6.26 -6.95 6.70
N TYR A 134 6.77 -6.00 7.48
CA TYR A 134 6.04 -4.83 7.98
C TYR A 134 6.62 -3.57 7.34
N ILE A 135 5.77 -2.73 6.76
CA ILE A 135 6.16 -1.54 6.00
C ILE A 135 5.61 -0.23 6.58
N CYS A 136 4.78 -0.26 7.63
CA CYS A 136 4.04 0.93 8.10
C CYS A 136 3.22 1.58 6.96
N ALA A 137 3.77 2.62 6.33
CA ALA A 137 3.35 3.23 5.07
C ALA A 137 1.91 3.76 5.04
N GLU A 138 1.30 4.01 6.20
CA GLU A 138 -0.13 4.30 6.35
C GLU A 138 -1.03 3.32 5.59
N TRP A 139 -0.57 2.08 5.49
CA TRP A 139 -1.22 1.01 4.78
C TRP A 139 -1.86 0.05 5.76
N GLU A 140 -2.93 -0.61 5.35
CA GLU A 140 -3.68 -1.58 6.16
C GLU A 140 -2.71 -2.53 6.89
N PHE A 141 -2.79 -2.52 8.23
CA PHE A 141 -1.98 -3.33 9.14
C PHE A 141 -0.46 -3.24 8.92
N GLY A 142 0.03 -2.10 8.44
CA GLY A 142 1.45 -1.93 8.12
C GLY A 142 1.94 -2.92 7.06
N GLY A 143 1.05 -3.41 6.18
CA GLY A 143 1.36 -4.40 5.16
C GLY A 143 1.35 -5.86 5.64
N LEU A 144 1.17 -6.12 6.93
CA LEU A 144 1.07 -7.48 7.46
C LEU A 144 -0.29 -8.12 7.08
N PRO A 145 -0.35 -9.40 6.71
CA PRO A 145 -1.62 -10.05 6.48
C PRO A 145 -2.42 -10.23 7.77
N SER A 146 -3.67 -9.75 7.78
CA SER A 146 -4.60 -9.86 8.92
C SER A 146 -4.83 -11.28 9.45
N TRP A 147 -4.64 -12.31 8.62
CA TRP A 147 -4.76 -13.70 9.06
C TRP A 147 -3.72 -14.12 10.10
N LEU A 148 -2.67 -13.32 10.32
CA LEU A 148 -1.73 -13.47 11.44
C LEU A 148 -2.44 -13.26 12.79
N LEU A 149 -3.38 -12.32 12.86
CA LEU A 149 -4.14 -12.01 14.09
C LEU A 149 -5.20 -13.06 14.44
N ALA A 150 -5.46 -14.03 13.56
CA ALA A 150 -6.34 -15.16 13.88
C ALA A 150 -5.74 -16.06 14.97
N ASP A 151 -4.41 -16.09 15.08
CA ASP A 151 -3.72 -16.64 16.23
C ASP A 151 -3.63 -15.56 17.33
N ARG A 152 -4.02 -15.91 18.56
CA ARG A 152 -3.98 -14.99 19.70
C ARG A 152 -2.66 -15.01 20.44
N GLU A 153 -1.91 -16.10 20.30
CA GLU A 153 -0.64 -16.30 21.01
C GLU A 153 0.55 -15.82 20.18
N LEU A 154 0.35 -15.57 18.87
CA LEU A 154 1.38 -15.06 17.97
C LEU A 154 1.73 -13.61 18.30
N GLU A 155 3.02 -13.38 18.60
CA GLU A 155 3.57 -12.03 18.75
C GLU A 155 4.21 -11.55 17.44
N LEU A 156 4.00 -10.28 17.10
CA LEU A 156 4.43 -9.72 15.81
C LEU A 156 5.85 -9.14 15.92
N ARG A 157 6.58 -9.14 14.81
CA ARG A 157 7.84 -8.39 14.64
C ARG A 157 8.90 -8.68 15.74
N CYS A 158 9.01 -9.95 16.10
CA CYS A 158 10.02 -10.46 17.03
C CYS A 158 10.39 -11.91 16.65
N LEU A 159 11.22 -12.56 17.47
CA LEU A 159 11.62 -13.96 17.29
C LEU A 159 10.52 -15.01 17.55
N ASP A 160 9.25 -14.63 17.63
CA ASP A 160 8.15 -15.59 17.75
C ASP A 160 8.20 -16.62 16.60
N PRO A 161 8.32 -17.93 16.90
CA PRO A 161 8.49 -18.95 15.86
C PRO A 161 7.32 -19.06 14.88
N ALA A 162 6.08 -18.77 15.31
CA ALA A 162 4.92 -18.79 14.45
C ALA A 162 4.94 -17.60 13.48
N TYR A 163 5.35 -16.43 13.95
CA TYR A 163 5.58 -15.26 13.10
C TYR A 163 6.71 -15.49 12.10
N LEU A 164 7.89 -15.93 12.55
CA LEU A 164 9.04 -16.16 11.66
C LEU A 164 8.73 -17.21 10.59
N LYS A 165 8.00 -18.28 10.93
CA LYS A 165 7.57 -19.28 9.96
C LYS A 165 6.73 -18.67 8.84
N ALA A 166 5.84 -17.73 9.17
CA ALA A 166 5.04 -17.02 8.19
C ALA A 166 5.90 -16.08 7.31
N VAL A 167 6.82 -15.35 7.93
CA VAL A 167 7.76 -14.46 7.24
C VAL A 167 8.68 -15.23 6.28
N ASP A 168 9.23 -16.36 6.73
CA ASP A 168 10.10 -17.20 5.90
C ASP A 168 9.37 -17.78 4.69
N ALA A 169 8.12 -18.22 4.88
CA ALA A 169 7.27 -18.68 3.79
C ALA A 169 6.93 -17.55 2.80
N TRP A 170 6.76 -16.31 3.29
CA TRP A 170 6.61 -15.14 2.44
C TRP A 170 7.88 -14.86 1.64
N TYR A 171 9.05 -14.91 2.28
CA TYR A 171 10.33 -14.70 1.61
C TYR A 171 10.69 -15.78 0.61
N ASP A 172 10.27 -17.04 0.82
CA ASP A 172 10.38 -18.12 -0.16
C ASP A 172 9.69 -17.77 -1.49
N GLU A 173 8.64 -16.94 -1.45
CA GLU A 173 7.97 -16.46 -2.65
C GLU A 173 8.53 -15.12 -3.14
N LEU A 174 8.73 -14.14 -2.26
CA LEU A 174 9.14 -12.79 -2.66
C LEU A 174 10.58 -12.74 -3.19
N ILE A 175 11.55 -13.23 -2.43
CA ILE A 175 12.97 -12.99 -2.71
C ILE A 175 13.40 -13.58 -4.06
N PRO A 176 13.03 -14.81 -4.43
CA PRO A 176 13.37 -15.36 -5.75
C PRO A 176 12.84 -14.55 -6.94
N ARG A 177 11.81 -13.72 -6.76
CA ARG A 177 11.27 -12.82 -7.80
C ARG A 177 12.08 -11.53 -7.93
N LEU A 178 12.77 -11.11 -6.86
CA LEU A 178 13.62 -9.93 -6.85
C LEU A 178 15.05 -10.23 -7.33
N THR A 179 15.61 -11.39 -6.99
CA THR A 179 17.02 -11.71 -7.33
C THR A 179 17.38 -11.56 -8.81
N PRO A 180 16.55 -11.91 -9.81
CA PRO A 180 16.90 -11.74 -11.22
C PRO A 180 16.97 -10.27 -11.65
N LEU A 181 16.42 -9.36 -10.84
CA LEU A 181 16.35 -7.92 -11.09
C LEU A 181 17.44 -7.13 -10.36
N GLU A 182 18.35 -7.80 -9.64
CA GLU A 182 19.51 -7.16 -9.01
C GLU A 182 20.51 -6.63 -10.04
N ALA A 183 21.13 -5.49 -9.75
CA ALA A 183 22.16 -4.87 -10.59
C ALA A 183 23.35 -5.80 -10.84
N GLY A 184 23.72 -6.62 -9.84
CA GLY A 184 24.71 -7.69 -9.99
C GLY A 184 24.34 -8.74 -11.05
N ARG A 185 23.07 -8.82 -11.47
CA ARG A 185 22.54 -9.71 -12.51
C ARG A 185 22.00 -8.94 -13.72
N GLY A 186 22.32 -7.65 -13.83
CA GLY A 186 21.91 -6.80 -14.96
C GLY A 186 20.55 -6.11 -14.81
N GLY A 187 19.87 -6.26 -13.68
CA GLY A 187 18.62 -5.55 -13.40
C GLY A 187 18.83 -4.18 -12.72
N PRO A 188 17.75 -3.47 -12.34
CA PRO A 188 17.87 -2.13 -11.76
C PRO A 188 17.94 -2.09 -10.22
N ILE A 189 17.70 -3.21 -9.51
CA ILE A 189 17.69 -3.21 -8.03
C ILE A 189 19.12 -3.07 -7.50
N ILE A 190 19.38 -2.00 -6.75
CA ILE A 190 20.71 -1.68 -6.23
C ILE A 190 20.84 -1.82 -4.70
N ALA A 191 19.73 -1.70 -3.97
CA ALA A 191 19.70 -1.87 -2.52
C ALA A 191 18.35 -2.42 -2.06
N ALA A 192 18.34 -3.03 -0.87
CA ALA A 192 17.11 -3.42 -0.20
C ALA A 192 17.17 -3.19 1.31
N GLN A 193 16.02 -2.84 1.89
CA GLN A 193 15.90 -2.63 3.33
C GLN A 193 15.54 -3.93 4.07
N ILE A 194 16.07 -4.12 5.28
CA ILE A 194 15.89 -5.36 6.06
C ILE A 194 14.52 -5.38 6.76
N GLU A 195 14.27 -4.39 7.61
CA GLU A 195 12.98 -4.19 8.31
C GLU A 195 12.52 -2.75 8.03
N ASN A 196 11.64 -2.17 8.84
CA ASN A 196 11.15 -0.81 8.70
C ASN A 196 11.01 -0.09 10.04
N GLU A 197 11.87 0.92 10.28
CA GLU A 197 11.88 1.74 11.50
C GLU A 197 11.72 0.89 12.76
N TYR A 198 12.50 -0.18 12.84
CA TYR A 198 12.30 -1.17 13.88
C TYR A 198 12.59 -0.61 15.27
N GLY A 199 13.51 0.35 15.38
CA GLY A 199 13.81 1.04 16.63
C GLY A 199 12.65 1.86 17.19
N SER A 200 11.66 2.18 16.35
CA SER A 200 10.40 2.81 16.76
C SER A 200 9.37 1.83 17.33
N TYR A 201 9.66 0.52 17.28
CA TYR A 201 8.75 -0.54 17.72
C TYR A 201 9.37 -1.45 18.79
N GLY A 202 10.56 -1.95 18.54
CA GLY A 202 11.20 -2.98 19.36
C GLY A 202 12.72 -2.88 19.36
N ASN A 203 13.34 -3.89 19.99
CA ASN A 203 14.79 -3.96 20.15
C ASN A 203 15.34 -5.39 19.97
N ASP A 204 14.54 -6.31 19.43
CA ASP A 204 14.97 -7.67 19.09
C ASP A 204 15.88 -7.66 17.85
N THR A 205 17.17 -7.38 18.09
CA THR A 205 18.21 -7.43 17.05
C THR A 205 18.42 -8.84 16.49
N SER A 206 17.98 -9.89 17.18
CA SER A 206 18.06 -11.25 16.66
C SER A 206 16.99 -11.52 15.62
N TYR A 207 15.79 -10.95 15.78
CA TYR A 207 14.78 -10.90 14.72
C TYR A 207 15.30 -10.15 13.48
N LEU A 208 15.91 -8.98 13.65
CA LEU A 208 16.51 -8.26 12.53
C LEU A 208 17.58 -9.10 11.81
N ALA A 209 18.44 -9.78 12.57
CA ALA A 209 19.46 -10.67 12.02
C ALA A 209 18.82 -11.83 11.24
N HIS A 210 17.73 -12.42 11.76
CA HIS A 210 16.96 -13.45 11.06
C HIS A 210 16.46 -12.95 9.70
N LEU A 211 15.85 -11.76 9.64
CA LEU A 211 15.38 -11.19 8.36
C LEU A 211 16.52 -11.02 7.35
N ARG A 212 17.62 -10.41 7.78
CA ARG A 212 18.82 -10.22 6.95
C ARG A 212 19.31 -11.56 6.41
N ASP A 213 19.47 -12.54 7.28
CA ASP A 213 20.03 -13.85 6.93
C ASP A 213 19.07 -14.64 6.05
N SER A 214 17.76 -14.54 6.29
CA SER A 214 16.73 -15.13 5.44
C SER A 214 16.71 -14.55 4.02
N MET A 215 16.91 -13.24 3.86
CA MET A 215 17.07 -12.62 2.53
C MET A 215 18.36 -13.12 1.84
N ARG A 216 19.48 -13.18 2.57
CA ARG A 216 20.76 -13.65 2.06
C ARG A 216 20.73 -15.13 1.67
N ALA A 217 20.08 -15.99 2.46
CA ALA A 217 19.94 -17.41 2.19
C ALA A 217 19.16 -17.66 0.88
N ARG A 218 18.19 -16.79 0.57
CA ARG A 218 17.37 -16.84 -0.65
C ARG A 218 17.99 -16.14 -1.85
N GLY A 219 19.25 -15.71 -1.73
CA GLY A 219 20.07 -15.29 -2.86
C GLY A 219 20.13 -13.79 -3.10
N LEU A 220 19.53 -12.95 -2.24
CA LEU A 220 19.66 -11.49 -2.34
C LEU A 220 21.11 -11.07 -2.04
N ARG A 221 21.72 -10.28 -2.93
CA ARG A 221 23.13 -9.86 -2.90
C ARG A 221 23.32 -8.33 -2.94
N SER A 222 22.28 -7.57 -3.30
CA SER A 222 22.26 -6.10 -3.21
C SER A 222 22.65 -5.59 -1.82
N LEU A 223 23.04 -4.31 -1.75
CA LEU A 223 23.32 -3.64 -0.48
C LEU A 223 22.10 -3.76 0.44
N LEU A 224 22.31 -4.26 1.66
CA LEU A 224 21.28 -4.27 2.68
C LEU A 224 21.49 -3.09 3.63
N PHE A 225 20.41 -2.43 4.01
CA PHE A 225 20.41 -1.35 4.97
C PHE A 225 19.24 -1.47 5.96
N ALA A 226 19.39 -0.84 7.12
CA ALA A 226 18.32 -0.54 8.06
C ALA A 226 18.03 0.97 8.01
N ALA A 227 16.81 1.37 8.36
CA ALA A 227 16.39 2.76 8.37
C ALA A 227 15.50 3.03 9.58
N ASP A 228 15.84 4.07 10.32
CA ASP A 228 15.17 4.49 11.56
C ASP A 228 15.16 6.02 11.69
N GLY A 229 14.28 6.53 12.57
CA GLY A 229 14.24 7.96 12.89
C GLY A 229 15.63 8.47 13.26
N ALA A 230 16.07 9.56 12.62
CA ALA A 230 17.45 10.09 12.67
C ALA A 230 17.84 10.62 14.06
N SER A 231 18.00 9.71 15.02
CA SER A 231 18.38 9.95 16.40
C SER A 231 19.11 8.73 16.95
N GLU A 232 19.97 8.95 17.95
CA GLU A 232 20.69 7.86 18.60
C GLU A 232 19.74 6.84 19.28
N HIS A 233 18.55 7.27 19.68
CA HIS A 233 17.58 6.40 20.35
C HIS A 233 17.05 5.31 19.41
N TYR A 234 16.46 5.69 18.27
CA TYR A 234 15.86 4.73 17.34
C TYR A 234 16.92 3.90 16.62
N MET A 235 17.96 4.54 16.06
CA MET A 235 19.02 3.84 15.32
C MET A 235 19.74 2.79 16.17
N ARG A 236 19.89 2.99 17.49
CA ARG A 236 20.51 1.99 18.37
C ARG A 236 19.76 0.66 18.39
N PHE A 237 18.43 0.69 18.28
CA PHE A 237 17.59 -0.51 18.42
C PHE A 237 17.12 -1.08 17.08
N GLY A 238 17.05 -0.27 16.02
CA GLY A 238 16.68 -0.72 14.68
C GLY A 238 17.86 -1.08 13.75
N SER A 239 19.09 -0.74 14.14
CA SER A 239 20.29 -1.09 13.37
C SER A 239 20.84 -2.49 13.67
N LEU A 240 21.64 -3.00 12.72
CA LEU A 240 22.41 -4.23 12.85
C LEU A 240 23.91 -3.99 12.63
N PRO A 241 24.80 -4.59 13.45
CA PRO A 241 26.23 -4.58 13.18
C PRO A 241 26.56 -5.06 11.76
N GLY A 242 27.47 -4.35 11.09
CA GLY A 242 27.91 -4.67 9.72
C GLY A 242 26.92 -4.24 8.62
N THR A 243 25.80 -3.62 8.97
CA THR A 243 24.82 -3.07 8.03
C THR A 243 24.96 -1.55 7.93
N LEU A 244 24.52 -0.96 6.82
CA LEU A 244 24.37 0.49 6.72
C LEU A 244 23.09 0.92 7.45
N GLU A 245 23.18 1.93 8.30
CA GLU A 245 22.00 2.58 8.90
C GLU A 245 21.67 3.83 8.08
N VAL A 246 20.42 4.27 8.00
CA VAL A 246 20.06 5.53 7.31
C VAL A 246 18.90 6.19 8.03
N GLY A 247 18.76 7.52 7.90
CA GLY A 247 17.75 8.25 8.66
C GLY A 247 16.38 8.25 8.01
N THR A 248 15.34 8.38 8.83
CA THR A 248 14.01 8.88 8.43
C THR A 248 13.71 10.16 9.21
N GLY A 249 12.86 11.02 8.65
CA GLY A 249 12.43 12.25 9.32
C GLY A 249 11.96 13.36 8.39
N ASP A 250 11.66 14.50 8.98
CA ASP A 250 11.24 15.74 8.33
C ASP A 250 11.99 16.96 8.91
N GLY A 251 11.49 18.16 8.63
CA GLY A 251 12.06 19.42 9.14
C GLY A 251 13.43 19.80 8.57
N ASP A 252 14.16 20.63 9.32
CA ASP A 252 15.56 21.00 9.02
C ASP A 252 16.42 19.73 9.05
N PRO A 253 17.11 19.36 7.96
CA PRO A 253 17.86 18.12 7.90
C PRO A 253 19.19 18.15 8.66
N LYS A 254 19.70 19.31 9.09
CA LYS A 254 21.03 19.40 9.75
C LYS A 254 21.14 18.52 11.00
N PRO A 255 20.20 18.54 11.96
CA PRO A 255 20.25 17.67 13.13
C PRO A 255 20.24 16.19 12.74
N SER A 256 19.46 15.81 11.72
CA SER A 256 19.40 14.44 11.21
C SER A 256 20.73 14.01 10.60
N ILE A 257 21.35 14.86 9.77
CA ILE A 257 22.69 14.62 9.19
C ILE A 257 23.72 14.42 10.30
N ASP A 258 23.74 15.30 11.31
CA ASP A 258 24.68 15.23 12.42
C ASP A 258 24.47 13.98 13.28
N ALA A 259 23.22 13.61 13.54
CA ALA A 259 22.88 12.39 14.27
C ALA A 259 23.38 11.14 13.53
N ILE A 260 23.15 11.05 12.21
CA ILE A 260 23.60 9.93 11.37
C ILE A 260 25.13 9.86 11.36
N ARG A 261 25.83 10.97 11.14
CA ARG A 261 27.31 11.03 11.14
C ARG A 261 27.89 10.61 12.49
N LYS A 262 27.27 11.04 13.58
CA LYS A 262 27.69 10.67 14.94
C LYS A 262 27.48 9.17 15.19
N PHE A 263 26.35 8.61 14.74
CA PHE A 263 26.00 7.21 14.97
C PHE A 263 26.89 6.24 14.16
N GLN A 264 27.23 6.61 12.92
CA GLN A 264 28.06 5.80 12.03
C GLN A 264 29.16 6.62 11.32
N PRO A 265 30.22 6.99 12.05
CA PRO A 265 31.30 7.80 11.49
C PRO A 265 31.95 7.17 10.25
N GLY A 266 32.26 7.99 9.25
CA GLY A 266 32.96 7.55 8.04
C GLY A 266 32.12 6.71 7.07
N LYS A 267 30.78 6.73 7.20
CA LYS A 267 29.83 6.13 6.25
C LYS A 267 28.99 7.23 5.56
N PRO A 268 28.40 6.96 4.38
CA PRO A 268 27.57 7.94 3.68
C PRO A 268 26.31 8.25 4.49
N VAL A 269 25.86 9.50 4.37
CA VAL A 269 24.59 9.94 4.96
C VAL A 269 23.50 9.77 3.92
N MET A 270 22.38 9.20 4.33
CA MET A 270 21.17 9.11 3.51
C MET A 270 19.94 9.28 4.39
N MET A 271 18.93 9.98 3.86
CA MET A 271 17.56 9.89 4.37
C MET A 271 16.78 8.88 3.51
N ALA A 272 16.39 7.72 4.06
CA ALA A 272 15.56 6.74 3.36
C ALA A 272 14.08 7.13 3.34
N GLU A 273 13.66 7.99 4.25
CA GLU A 273 12.41 8.73 4.13
C GLU A 273 12.68 10.16 4.54
N PHE A 274 12.57 11.07 3.58
CA PHE A 274 12.50 12.48 3.89
C PHE A 274 11.06 12.93 3.63
N TRP A 275 10.30 13.10 4.71
CA TRP A 275 8.86 13.33 4.62
C TRP A 275 8.58 14.72 4.04
N ASP A 276 8.20 14.77 2.76
CA ASP A 276 8.12 15.99 1.96
C ASP A 276 6.74 16.67 1.96
N GLY A 277 5.74 15.94 2.44
CA GLY A 277 4.39 16.37 2.80
C GLY A 277 3.89 15.51 3.95
N TRP A 278 2.60 15.18 3.98
CA TRP A 278 2.02 14.33 5.02
C TRP A 278 0.70 13.70 4.56
N PHE A 279 0.29 12.62 5.21
CA PHE A 279 -1.00 11.96 4.98
C PHE A 279 -2.12 12.57 5.83
N ASP A 280 -3.38 12.25 5.53
CA ASP A 280 -4.53 12.76 6.29
C ASP A 280 -5.31 11.65 7.00
N HIS A 281 -5.95 12.04 8.10
CA HIS A 281 -7.01 11.26 8.74
C HIS A 281 -8.39 11.87 8.48
N TRP A 282 -9.42 11.02 8.52
CA TRP A 282 -10.81 11.52 8.42
C TRP A 282 -11.14 12.45 9.60
N GLY A 283 -11.68 13.63 9.31
CA GLY A 283 -12.06 14.67 10.26
C GLY A 283 -10.97 15.72 10.54
N GLU A 284 -9.77 15.53 10.00
CA GLU A 284 -8.66 16.49 10.11
C GLU A 284 -8.67 17.49 8.93
N ARG A 285 -7.71 18.42 8.93
CA ARG A 285 -7.45 19.29 7.77
C ARG A 285 -6.50 18.59 6.82
N HIS A 286 -6.59 18.89 5.53
CA HIS A 286 -5.62 18.42 4.55
C HIS A 286 -4.24 18.99 4.88
N ASN A 287 -3.25 18.11 5.00
CA ASN A 287 -1.88 18.48 5.30
C ASN A 287 -1.15 18.93 4.03
N THR A 288 -0.50 20.09 4.11
CA THR A 288 0.33 20.63 3.03
C THR A 288 1.60 21.23 3.60
N ARG A 289 2.66 21.31 2.79
CA ARG A 289 3.97 21.86 3.14
C ARG A 289 4.44 22.85 2.09
N ASP A 290 5.06 23.94 2.53
CA ASP A 290 5.52 24.99 1.62
C ASP A 290 6.55 24.44 0.60
N PRO A 291 6.29 24.59 -0.71
CA PRO A 291 7.20 24.12 -1.76
C PRO A 291 8.63 24.65 -1.68
N LYS A 292 8.82 25.92 -1.29
CA LYS A 292 10.15 26.56 -1.28
C LYS A 292 10.96 26.12 -0.09
N GLU A 293 10.33 26.04 1.08
CA GLU A 293 10.94 25.50 2.29
C GLU A 293 11.41 24.06 2.05
N MET A 294 10.52 23.23 1.51
CA MET A 294 10.83 21.83 1.23
C MET A 294 12.00 21.68 0.24
N ALA A 295 12.00 22.46 -0.85
CA ALA A 295 13.12 22.50 -1.78
C ALA A 295 14.43 22.96 -1.11
N GLY A 296 14.38 23.93 -0.21
CA GLY A 296 15.53 24.40 0.58
C GLY A 296 16.12 23.31 1.49
N TYR A 297 15.28 22.44 2.06
CA TYR A 297 15.77 21.29 2.82
C TYR A 297 16.43 20.23 1.93
N VAL A 298 15.86 19.95 0.76
CA VAL A 298 16.52 19.07 -0.24
C VAL A 298 17.88 19.64 -0.65
N ASP A 299 17.97 20.96 -0.89
CA ASP A 299 19.22 21.64 -1.23
C ASP A 299 20.27 21.48 -0.12
N THR A 300 19.84 21.59 1.14
CA THR A 300 20.70 21.41 2.31
C THR A 300 21.24 19.98 2.41
N LEU A 301 20.40 18.96 2.21
CA LEU A 301 20.83 17.55 2.19
C LEU A 301 21.87 17.31 1.10
N LEU A 302 21.56 17.70 -0.13
CA LEU A 302 22.43 17.43 -1.28
C LEU A 302 23.76 18.18 -1.19
N SER A 303 23.74 19.44 -0.75
CA SER A 303 24.95 20.25 -0.50
C SER A 303 25.85 19.66 0.58
N ALA A 304 25.29 18.96 1.57
CA ALA A 304 26.04 18.27 2.60
C ALA A 304 26.63 16.93 2.14
N GLY A 305 26.45 16.55 0.86
CA GLY A 305 26.83 15.26 0.29
C GLY A 305 25.91 14.11 0.72
N ALA A 306 24.78 14.40 1.35
CA ALA A 306 23.82 13.38 1.74
C ALA A 306 23.00 12.93 0.54
N SER A 307 22.59 11.67 0.56
CA SER A 307 21.59 11.12 -0.35
C SER A 307 20.18 11.27 0.24
N VAL A 308 19.16 11.25 -0.60
CA VAL A 308 17.77 11.45 -0.17
C VAL A 308 16.82 10.54 -0.94
N ASN A 309 15.82 10.02 -0.24
CA ASN A 309 14.60 9.46 -0.81
C ASN A 309 13.41 10.33 -0.39
N LEU A 310 12.80 11.01 -1.36
CA LEU A 310 11.59 11.81 -1.15
C LEU A 310 10.42 10.89 -0.80
N TYR A 311 9.86 11.03 0.40
CA TYR A 311 8.72 10.26 0.85
C TYR A 311 7.54 11.22 1.06
N MET A 312 6.58 11.32 0.15
CA MET A 312 6.38 10.54 -1.08
C MET A 312 6.69 11.38 -2.31
N ALA A 313 7.42 10.82 -3.28
CA ALA A 313 7.58 11.47 -4.58
C ALA A 313 6.30 11.39 -5.42
N CYS A 314 5.56 10.29 -5.31
CA CYS A 314 4.19 10.13 -5.77
C CYS A 314 3.44 9.18 -4.85
N GLY A 315 2.51 9.68 -4.05
CA GLY A 315 1.82 8.87 -3.06
C GLY A 315 0.73 7.96 -3.65
N GLY A 316 -0.20 8.48 -4.45
CA GLY A 316 -1.26 7.71 -5.12
C GLY A 316 -2.54 7.54 -4.30
N THR A 317 -3.15 6.35 -4.32
CA THR A 317 -4.46 6.10 -3.69
C THR A 317 -4.47 4.80 -2.88
N ASN A 318 -5.08 4.83 -1.70
CA ASN A 318 -5.43 3.64 -0.90
C ASN A 318 -6.75 3.03 -1.42
N PHE A 319 -6.72 2.38 -2.59
CA PHE A 319 -7.92 1.80 -3.19
C PHE A 319 -8.61 0.75 -2.30
N GLY A 320 -9.93 0.71 -2.36
CA GLY A 320 -10.72 -0.25 -1.59
C GLY A 320 -10.60 -0.08 -0.08
N PHE A 321 -10.12 -1.13 0.60
CA PHE A 321 -10.06 -1.18 2.07
C PHE A 321 -8.63 -1.20 2.59
N THR A 322 -7.70 -0.58 1.86
CA THR A 322 -6.26 -0.72 2.13
C THR A 322 -5.64 0.44 2.90
N SER A 323 -6.42 1.45 3.29
CA SER A 323 -5.92 2.51 4.18
C SER A 323 -5.59 1.95 5.56
N GLY A 324 -4.52 2.45 6.16
CA GLY A 324 -4.16 2.16 7.54
C GLY A 324 -4.89 3.05 8.55
N ALA A 325 -4.44 3.00 9.80
CA ALA A 325 -4.86 3.91 10.86
C ALA A 325 -3.75 4.14 11.90
N ASN A 326 -3.90 5.17 12.71
CA ASN A 326 -3.04 5.45 13.85
C ASN A 326 -3.86 5.48 15.14
N THR A 327 -3.21 5.27 16.28
CA THR A 327 -3.87 5.43 17.58
C THR A 327 -2.89 5.76 18.70
N SER A 328 -3.35 6.58 19.64
CA SER A 328 -2.69 6.83 20.93
C SER A 328 -3.10 5.84 22.03
N GLY A 329 -3.92 4.83 21.70
CA GLY A 329 -4.59 3.94 22.65
C GLY A 329 -5.89 4.51 23.23
N LYS A 330 -6.14 5.82 23.03
CA LYS A 330 -7.41 6.50 23.41
C LYS A 330 -8.21 6.92 22.21
N THR A 331 -7.54 7.48 21.19
CA THR A 331 -8.17 7.96 19.96
C THR A 331 -7.64 7.13 18.80
N TYR A 332 -8.55 6.58 18.01
CA TYR A 332 -8.32 5.89 16.76
C TYR A 332 -8.54 6.87 15.59
N GLN A 333 -7.57 6.94 14.69
CA GLN A 333 -7.51 7.88 13.56
C GLN A 333 -7.35 7.09 12.25
N PRO A 334 -8.45 6.84 11.52
CA PRO A 334 -8.39 6.14 10.24
C PRO A 334 -7.83 7.05 9.14
N THR A 335 -6.81 6.59 8.42
CA THR A 335 -6.26 7.29 7.26
C THR A 335 -7.27 7.34 6.12
N ILE A 336 -7.27 8.43 5.36
CA ILE A 336 -8.18 8.64 4.23
C ILE A 336 -7.85 7.74 3.01
N THR A 337 -8.71 7.81 2.00
CA THR A 337 -8.54 7.04 0.75
C THR A 337 -7.48 7.63 -0.15
N SER A 338 -7.45 8.96 -0.30
CA SER A 338 -6.36 9.63 -1.04
C SER A 338 -5.04 9.38 -0.30
N TYR A 339 -3.99 9.11 -1.04
CA TYR A 339 -2.63 9.19 -0.52
C TYR A 339 -1.84 10.19 -1.37
N ASP A 340 -2.48 11.31 -1.73
CA ASP A 340 -1.82 12.41 -2.44
C ASP A 340 -0.55 12.87 -1.72
N TYR A 341 -0.61 12.90 -0.38
CA TYR A 341 0.51 13.20 0.52
C TYR A 341 1.04 14.64 0.41
N ASP A 342 0.41 15.50 -0.41
CA ASP A 342 1.04 16.73 -0.91
C ASP A 342 2.39 16.42 -1.59
N SER A 343 2.46 15.28 -2.30
CA SER A 343 3.64 14.84 -3.04
C SER A 343 4.01 15.83 -4.16
N PRO A 344 5.29 15.85 -4.60
CA PRO A 344 5.68 16.55 -5.82
C PRO A 344 4.85 16.12 -7.04
N VAL A 345 4.51 14.82 -7.14
CA VAL A 345 3.56 14.30 -8.13
C VAL A 345 2.29 13.86 -7.40
N GLY A 346 1.19 14.58 -7.62
CA GLY A 346 -0.07 14.35 -6.91
C GLY A 346 -0.73 13.00 -7.24
N GLU A 347 -1.83 12.69 -6.54
CA GLU A 347 -2.58 11.42 -6.61
C GLU A 347 -2.87 10.99 -8.06
N ALA A 348 -3.32 11.94 -8.89
CA ALA A 348 -3.68 11.72 -10.28
C ALA A 348 -2.55 12.03 -11.28
N GLY A 349 -1.30 12.16 -10.81
CA GLY A 349 -0.11 12.42 -11.60
C GLY A 349 0.14 13.91 -11.91
N ASP A 350 -0.60 14.84 -11.31
CA ASP A 350 -0.42 16.27 -11.56
C ASP A 350 0.93 16.77 -11.02
N LEU A 351 1.51 17.74 -11.75
CA LEU A 351 2.77 18.38 -11.37
C LEU A 351 2.45 19.79 -10.86
N GLY A 352 2.78 20.05 -9.60
CA GLY A 352 2.49 21.32 -8.93
C GLY A 352 3.73 22.13 -8.57
N ALA A 353 3.54 23.17 -7.76
CA ALA A 353 4.61 24.07 -7.32
C ALA A 353 5.75 23.34 -6.59
N LYS A 354 5.45 22.26 -5.84
CA LYS A 354 6.46 21.44 -5.15
C LYS A 354 7.36 20.69 -6.13
N PHE A 355 6.81 20.16 -7.22
CA PHE A 355 7.59 19.57 -8.32
C PHE A 355 8.57 20.59 -8.90
N GLU A 356 8.08 21.78 -9.26
CA GLU A 356 8.90 22.82 -9.87
C GLU A 356 10.03 23.28 -8.95
N ALA A 357 9.72 23.51 -7.66
CA ALA A 357 10.69 23.97 -6.67
C ALA A 357 11.80 22.94 -6.41
N ILE A 358 11.44 21.66 -6.20
CA ILE A 358 12.41 20.60 -5.97
C ILE A 358 13.24 20.35 -7.24
N ARG A 359 12.60 20.29 -8.42
CA ARG A 359 13.31 20.13 -9.69
C ARG A 359 14.37 21.20 -9.91
N ALA A 360 14.06 22.46 -9.59
CA ALA A 360 15.01 23.58 -9.71
C ALA A 360 16.21 23.45 -8.75
N VAL A 361 16.04 22.79 -7.61
CA VAL A 361 17.14 22.44 -6.71
C VAL A 361 17.95 21.28 -7.28
N LEU A 362 17.30 20.22 -7.76
CA LEU A 362 17.99 19.07 -8.35
C LEU A 362 18.87 19.47 -9.54
N ASP A 363 18.44 20.43 -10.37
CA ASP A 363 19.22 20.98 -11.50
C ASP A 363 20.58 21.59 -11.07
N LYS A 364 20.71 22.01 -9.81
CA LYS A 364 21.97 22.55 -9.27
C LYS A 364 22.96 21.46 -8.87
N HIS A 365 22.45 20.27 -8.55
CA HIS A 365 23.22 19.16 -7.95
C HIS A 365 23.48 18.01 -8.91
N THR A 366 22.65 17.85 -9.95
CA THR A 366 22.77 16.77 -10.91
C THR A 366 22.32 17.19 -12.30
N GLU A 367 22.84 16.54 -13.33
CA GLU A 367 22.34 16.72 -14.70
C GLU A 367 20.94 16.12 -14.80
N LEU A 368 19.96 16.97 -15.09
CA LEU A 368 18.59 16.50 -15.23
C LEU A 368 18.43 15.60 -16.45
N PRO A 369 17.60 14.55 -16.34
CA PRO A 369 17.46 13.60 -17.43
C PRO A 369 16.89 14.28 -18.68
N PRO A 370 17.39 13.88 -19.87
CA PRO A 370 16.96 14.47 -21.12
C PRO A 370 15.50 14.11 -21.43
N GLY A 371 14.79 15.06 -22.04
CA GLY A 371 13.41 14.89 -22.49
C GLY A 371 12.47 15.95 -21.93
N PRO A 372 11.24 16.06 -22.47
CA PRO A 372 10.26 17.00 -21.98
C PRO A 372 9.71 16.56 -20.62
N VAL A 373 9.41 17.53 -19.77
CA VAL A 373 8.57 17.30 -18.59
C VAL A 373 7.17 16.88 -19.07
N PRO A 374 6.59 15.78 -18.57
CA PRO A 374 5.24 15.36 -18.94
C PRO A 374 4.21 16.47 -18.69
N GLY A 375 3.33 16.70 -19.68
CA GLY A 375 2.26 17.69 -19.55
C GLY A 375 1.13 17.26 -18.60
N LYS A 376 0.16 18.15 -18.43
CA LYS A 376 -1.09 17.86 -17.71
C LYS A 376 -1.86 16.75 -18.45
N SER A 377 -2.24 15.71 -17.71
CA SER A 377 -3.07 14.62 -18.25
C SER A 377 -4.49 15.13 -18.55
N PRO A 378 -5.13 14.70 -19.65
CA PRO A 378 -6.54 14.98 -19.87
C PRO A 378 -7.41 14.46 -18.73
N ARG A 379 -8.51 15.16 -18.47
CA ARG A 379 -9.50 14.84 -17.43
C ARG A 379 -10.87 14.66 -18.04
N LEU A 380 -11.71 13.85 -17.40
CA LEU A 380 -13.12 13.75 -17.76
C LEU A 380 -13.83 15.08 -17.56
N ALA A 381 -14.75 15.40 -18.46
CA ALA A 381 -15.63 16.55 -18.29
C ALA A 381 -16.54 16.35 -17.07
N ALA A 382 -16.91 17.47 -16.43
CA ALA A 382 -17.83 17.43 -15.30
C ALA A 382 -19.19 16.85 -15.72
N GLN A 383 -19.73 15.94 -14.92
CA GLN A 383 -21.04 15.33 -15.13
C GLN A 383 -21.75 15.13 -13.79
N THR A 384 -23.08 15.17 -13.80
CA THR A 384 -23.90 14.84 -12.63
C THR A 384 -24.89 13.75 -13.04
N VAL A 385 -24.93 12.67 -12.26
CA VAL A 385 -25.88 11.56 -12.45
C VAL A 385 -26.67 11.32 -11.18
N LYS A 386 -27.83 10.68 -11.32
CA LYS A 386 -28.66 10.26 -10.19
C LYS A 386 -28.62 8.75 -10.07
N PRO A 387 -28.62 8.20 -8.84
CA PRO A 387 -28.92 6.79 -8.66
C PRO A 387 -30.31 6.46 -9.22
N ASP A 388 -30.40 5.36 -9.97
CA ASP A 388 -31.64 4.89 -10.61
C ASP A 388 -32.19 3.60 -9.98
N ALA A 389 -31.40 2.95 -9.14
CA ALA A 389 -31.78 1.72 -8.47
C ALA A 389 -31.06 1.57 -7.14
N ALA A 390 -31.69 0.87 -6.20
CA ALA A 390 -31.12 0.62 -4.88
C ALA A 390 -31.46 -0.78 -4.35
N VAL A 391 -30.67 -1.27 -3.40
CA VAL A 391 -30.96 -2.48 -2.63
C VAL A 391 -30.36 -2.39 -1.23
N SER A 392 -31.14 -2.76 -0.22
CA SER A 392 -30.71 -2.82 1.17
C SER A 392 -29.57 -3.82 1.36
N LEU A 393 -28.55 -3.44 2.15
CA LEU A 393 -27.47 -4.35 2.53
C LEU A 393 -27.99 -5.49 3.42
N LEU A 394 -28.86 -5.18 4.38
CA LEU A 394 -29.41 -6.19 5.30
C LEU A 394 -30.26 -7.22 4.56
N ASP A 395 -31.02 -6.80 3.55
CA ASP A 395 -31.81 -7.71 2.70
C ASP A 395 -30.92 -8.52 1.74
N SER A 396 -29.72 -8.03 1.47
CA SER A 396 -28.73 -8.68 0.60
C SER A 396 -27.78 -9.64 1.32
N LEU A 397 -27.89 -9.79 2.65
CA LEU A 397 -26.96 -10.61 3.45
C LEU A 397 -26.84 -12.06 2.97
N ALA A 398 -27.94 -12.64 2.47
CA ALA A 398 -27.98 -14.02 1.99
C ALA A 398 -27.19 -14.21 0.67
N VAL A 399 -27.11 -13.19 -0.18
CA VAL A 399 -26.37 -13.25 -1.45
C VAL A 399 -24.92 -12.81 -1.30
N LEU A 400 -24.64 -11.93 -0.32
CA LEU A 400 -23.30 -11.42 -0.03
C LEU A 400 -22.46 -12.38 0.82
N SER A 401 -23.09 -13.18 1.68
CA SER A 401 -22.34 -13.98 2.64
C SER A 401 -23.09 -15.21 3.12
N LYS A 402 -22.35 -16.19 3.65
CA LYS A 402 -22.91 -17.35 4.36
C LYS A 402 -22.77 -17.14 5.86
N PRO A 403 -23.77 -17.54 6.67
CA PRO A 403 -23.69 -17.39 8.11
C PRO A 403 -22.71 -18.38 8.73
N ILE A 404 -22.00 -17.93 9.75
CA ILE A 404 -21.12 -18.72 10.61
C ILE A 404 -21.66 -18.64 12.02
N GLN A 405 -21.98 -19.78 12.62
CA GLN A 405 -22.50 -19.83 13.98
C GLN A 405 -21.35 -19.82 15.00
N LYS A 406 -21.47 -18.97 16.03
CA LYS A 406 -20.53 -18.88 17.15
C LYS A 406 -21.29 -18.69 18.46
N ALA A 407 -20.75 -19.22 19.55
CA ALA A 407 -21.38 -19.08 20.87
C ALA A 407 -21.33 -17.62 21.38
N HIS A 408 -20.27 -16.88 21.04
CA HIS A 408 -19.99 -15.50 21.42
C HIS A 408 -19.49 -14.74 20.17
N PRO A 409 -19.53 -13.39 20.14
CA PRO A 409 -19.00 -12.66 19.00
C PRO A 409 -17.48 -12.89 18.92
N VAL A 410 -16.95 -12.97 17.71
CA VAL A 410 -15.51 -13.09 17.45
C VAL A 410 -15.10 -12.05 16.43
N PRO A 411 -13.83 -11.60 16.44
CA PRO A 411 -13.36 -10.64 15.45
C PRO A 411 -13.24 -11.29 14.06
N MET A 412 -13.18 -10.48 13.02
CA MET A 412 -13.30 -10.93 11.63
C MET A 412 -12.18 -11.88 11.18
N GLU A 413 -10.98 -11.74 11.76
CA GLU A 413 -9.84 -12.59 11.43
C GLU A 413 -10.08 -14.03 11.89
N THR A 414 -10.85 -14.22 12.98
CA THR A 414 -11.25 -15.56 13.48
C THR A 414 -12.19 -16.28 12.51
N VAL A 415 -12.93 -15.54 11.68
CA VAL A 415 -13.81 -16.10 10.64
C VAL A 415 -13.21 -16.03 9.23
N GLY A 416 -11.91 -15.74 9.14
CA GLY A 416 -11.17 -15.76 7.87
C GLY A 416 -11.41 -14.54 6.98
N GLN A 417 -11.89 -13.43 7.54
CA GLN A 417 -12.07 -12.17 6.82
C GLN A 417 -10.98 -11.17 7.18
N SER A 418 -10.48 -10.48 6.15
CA SER A 418 -9.42 -9.48 6.29
C SER A 418 -9.95 -8.06 6.40
N THR A 419 -10.77 -7.61 5.45
CA THR A 419 -11.22 -6.22 5.34
C THR A 419 -12.70 -6.15 4.99
N GLY A 420 -13.27 -4.95 4.95
CA GLY A 420 -14.67 -4.69 4.62
C GLY A 420 -15.55 -4.49 5.85
N LEU A 421 -16.79 -4.98 5.78
CA LEU A 421 -17.77 -4.91 6.87
C LEU A 421 -17.95 -6.29 7.50
N ILE A 422 -18.46 -6.38 8.71
CA ILE A 422 -18.85 -7.67 9.31
C ILE A 422 -20.17 -7.51 10.04
N HIS A 423 -21.06 -8.49 9.84
CA HIS A 423 -22.40 -8.46 10.41
C HIS A 423 -22.55 -9.53 11.49
N TYR A 424 -23.11 -9.14 12.64
CA TYR A 424 -23.41 -10.01 13.78
C TYR A 424 -24.92 -9.99 14.06
N ARG A 425 -25.51 -11.16 14.26
CA ARG A 425 -26.93 -11.31 14.60
C ARG A 425 -27.12 -12.22 15.81
N THR A 426 -28.01 -11.83 16.71
CA THR A 426 -28.49 -12.68 17.80
C THR A 426 -30.00 -12.47 18.02
N THR A 427 -30.59 -13.29 18.87
CA THR A 427 -31.99 -13.17 19.29
C THR A 427 -32.06 -13.08 20.81
N VAL A 428 -32.74 -12.05 21.31
CA VAL A 428 -32.87 -11.77 22.73
C VAL A 428 -34.32 -11.93 23.17
N GLN A 429 -34.52 -12.55 24.33
CA GLN A 429 -35.84 -12.71 24.91
C GLN A 429 -36.31 -11.40 25.56
N GLY A 430 -37.56 -11.04 25.30
CA GLY A 430 -38.24 -9.90 25.94
C GLY A 430 -39.57 -10.31 26.56
N PRO A 431 -40.44 -9.36 26.93
CA PRO A 431 -40.27 -7.91 26.79
C PRO A 431 -39.48 -7.29 27.96
N HIS A 432 -38.53 -6.40 27.66
CA HIS A 432 -37.85 -5.59 28.68
C HIS A 432 -37.13 -4.38 28.06
N ARG A 433 -36.67 -3.44 28.89
CA ARG A 433 -35.88 -2.27 28.46
C ARG A 433 -34.47 -2.33 29.06
N GLY A 434 -33.46 -1.90 28.33
CA GLY A 434 -32.07 -1.94 28.81
C GLY A 434 -31.04 -1.33 27.86
N PRO A 435 -29.91 -0.81 28.38
CA PRO A 435 -28.82 -0.33 27.55
C PRO A 435 -28.05 -1.49 26.91
N LEU A 436 -27.80 -1.40 25.61
CA LEU A 436 -26.87 -2.22 24.86
C LEU A 436 -25.50 -1.53 24.79
N SER A 437 -24.43 -2.28 25.06
CA SER A 437 -23.04 -1.85 24.88
C SER A 437 -22.22 -2.91 24.15
N ILE A 438 -21.17 -2.48 23.44
CA ILE A 438 -20.22 -3.36 22.74
C ILE A 438 -18.82 -3.11 23.31
N HIS A 439 -18.24 -4.15 23.90
CA HIS A 439 -16.87 -4.12 24.41
C HIS A 439 -15.93 -4.77 23.39
N GLY A 440 -14.83 -4.09 23.06
CA GLY A 440 -13.91 -4.52 22.01
C GLY A 440 -14.43 -4.23 20.60
N LEU A 441 -15.20 -3.14 20.42
CA LEU A 441 -15.64 -2.68 19.10
C LEU A 441 -14.48 -2.11 18.29
N ALA A 442 -14.31 -2.61 17.08
CA ALA A 442 -13.31 -2.16 16.12
C ALA A 442 -13.91 -2.14 14.68
N ASP A 443 -14.41 -1.01 14.15
CA ASP A 443 -14.27 0.34 14.71
C ASP A 443 -15.60 1.06 14.90
N ARG A 444 -16.59 0.83 14.03
CA ARG A 444 -17.86 1.56 14.13
C ARG A 444 -19.04 0.66 13.84
N ALA A 445 -20.04 0.64 14.71
CA ALA A 445 -21.18 -0.27 14.64
C ALA A 445 -22.50 0.48 14.41
N LEU A 446 -23.26 0.05 13.42
CA LEU A 446 -24.68 0.37 13.28
C LEU A 446 -25.49 -0.76 13.92
N VAL A 447 -26.38 -0.41 14.84
CA VAL A 447 -27.19 -1.37 15.60
C VAL A 447 -28.64 -1.30 15.14
N PHE A 448 -29.24 -2.45 14.91
CA PHE A 448 -30.63 -2.59 14.47
C PHE A 448 -31.40 -3.52 15.39
N LEU A 449 -32.66 -3.17 15.66
CA LEU A 449 -33.64 -3.98 16.38
C LEU A 449 -34.77 -4.33 15.41
N ASP A 450 -34.96 -5.62 15.17
CA ASP A 450 -36.00 -6.16 14.26
C ASP A 450 -35.99 -5.53 12.84
N GLY A 451 -34.81 -5.06 12.40
CA GLY A 451 -34.59 -4.44 11.09
C GLY A 451 -34.56 -2.92 11.09
N GLU A 452 -34.96 -2.26 12.18
CA GLU A 452 -34.91 -0.81 12.31
C GLU A 452 -33.61 -0.35 12.98
N GLN A 453 -32.94 0.66 12.41
CA GLN A 453 -31.71 1.18 12.98
C GLN A 453 -32.02 1.98 14.26
N VAL A 454 -31.41 1.57 15.38
CA VAL A 454 -31.66 2.16 16.72
C VAL A 454 -30.50 3.02 17.21
N GLY A 455 -29.33 2.93 16.58
CA GLY A 455 -28.21 3.82 16.90
C GLY A 455 -26.88 3.41 16.29
N VAL A 456 -25.86 4.18 16.65
CA VAL A 456 -24.48 3.97 16.23
C VAL A 456 -23.59 3.97 17.47
N LEU A 457 -22.65 3.02 17.52
CA LEU A 457 -21.56 3.00 18.49
C LEU A 457 -20.22 3.16 17.76
N ASP A 458 -19.28 3.85 18.40
CA ASP A 458 -18.00 4.22 17.80
C ASP A 458 -16.86 3.85 18.75
N ARG A 459 -15.76 3.30 18.23
CA ARG A 459 -14.56 2.93 18.99
C ARG A 459 -13.97 4.10 19.77
N ASN A 460 -14.11 5.33 19.27
CA ASN A 460 -13.65 6.53 19.95
C ASN A 460 -14.60 7.00 21.08
N ALA A 461 -15.74 6.34 21.25
CA ALA A 461 -16.67 6.53 22.35
C ALA A 461 -16.92 5.18 23.07
N PRO A 462 -15.91 4.60 23.75
CA PRO A 462 -15.95 3.23 24.27
C PRO A 462 -17.00 3.00 25.37
N ASP A 463 -17.45 4.07 26.04
CA ASP A 463 -18.52 4.03 27.04
C ASP A 463 -19.92 4.21 26.43
N GLY A 464 -20.01 4.32 25.09
CA GLY A 464 -21.26 4.50 24.35
C GLY A 464 -22.25 3.36 24.58
N LYS A 465 -23.53 3.73 24.71
CA LYS A 465 -24.64 2.80 24.94
C LYS A 465 -25.85 3.21 24.12
N ILE A 466 -26.67 2.23 23.74
CA ILE A 466 -27.97 2.47 23.09
C ILE A 466 -29.04 1.88 23.99
N ASP A 467 -29.97 2.71 24.47
CA ASP A 467 -31.14 2.24 25.22
C ASP A 467 -32.10 1.50 24.27
N LEU A 468 -32.26 0.20 24.48
CA LEU A 468 -33.19 -0.63 23.73
C LEU A 468 -34.47 -0.87 24.51
N THR A 469 -35.60 -0.77 23.84
CA THR A 469 -36.88 -1.31 24.30
C THR A 469 -37.15 -2.55 23.47
N LEU A 470 -37.18 -3.73 24.09
CA LEU A 470 -37.46 -5.02 23.45
C LEU A 470 -38.97 -5.31 23.57
N PRO A 471 -39.78 -5.10 22.51
CA PRO A 471 -41.23 -5.17 22.61
C PRO A 471 -41.80 -6.59 22.53
N HIS A 472 -41.04 -7.55 22.01
CA HIS A 472 -41.53 -8.90 21.69
C HIS A 472 -40.95 -9.97 22.63
N GLU A 473 -41.54 -11.16 22.66
CA GLU A 473 -40.97 -12.32 23.36
C GLU A 473 -39.60 -12.72 22.78
N ARG A 474 -39.40 -12.50 21.48
CA ARG A 474 -38.13 -12.70 20.78
C ARG A 474 -37.88 -11.51 19.88
N ASN A 475 -36.69 -10.92 20.03
CA ASN A 475 -36.30 -9.70 19.32
C ASN A 475 -34.96 -9.97 18.63
N ARG A 476 -34.85 -9.60 17.35
CA ARG A 476 -33.63 -9.77 16.57
C ARG A 476 -32.75 -8.54 16.74
N ILE A 477 -31.50 -8.74 17.13
CA ILE A 477 -30.49 -7.68 17.14
C ILE A 477 -29.50 -7.97 16.02
N ASP A 478 -29.34 -7.00 15.12
CA ASP A 478 -28.31 -6.99 14.08
C ASP A 478 -27.29 -5.89 14.37
N ILE A 479 -26.01 -6.19 14.20
CA ILE A 479 -24.91 -5.24 14.38
C ILE A 479 -24.04 -5.31 13.12
N LEU A 480 -24.01 -4.23 12.36
CA LEU A 480 -23.14 -4.07 11.20
C LEU A 480 -21.92 -3.25 11.61
N VAL A 481 -20.75 -3.87 11.62
CA VAL A 481 -19.48 -3.22 11.97
C VAL A 481 -18.71 -2.83 10.71
N ASP A 482 -18.32 -1.57 10.62
CA ASP A 482 -17.36 -1.04 9.66
C ASP A 482 -15.95 -1.06 10.25
N ALA A 483 -15.09 -1.84 9.60
CA ALA A 483 -13.69 -2.01 9.96
C ALA A 483 -12.88 -0.99 9.17
N MET A 484 -12.44 0.10 9.80
CA MET A 484 -12.03 1.31 9.10
C MET A 484 -10.54 1.35 8.73
N GLY A 485 -9.81 0.27 8.95
CA GLY A 485 -8.37 0.12 8.68
C GLY A 485 -7.61 -0.29 9.93
N ARG A 486 -6.71 -1.29 9.87
CA ARG A 486 -5.91 -1.66 11.04
C ARG A 486 -4.84 -0.63 11.33
N VAL A 487 -4.54 -0.47 12.62
CA VAL A 487 -3.41 0.34 13.07
C VAL A 487 -2.14 -0.13 12.38
N ASN A 488 -1.41 0.82 11.80
CA ASN A 488 -0.24 0.54 10.97
C ASN A 488 1.09 0.90 11.66
N TYR A 489 1.06 1.56 12.82
CA TYR A 489 2.24 2.02 13.54
C TYR A 489 2.05 2.01 15.06
N GLY A 490 3.16 1.85 15.79
CA GLY A 490 3.21 1.92 17.25
C GLY A 490 2.86 0.61 17.96
N PRO A 491 2.59 0.64 19.27
CA PRO A 491 2.45 -0.58 20.08
C PRO A 491 1.11 -1.29 19.91
N TYR A 492 0.15 -0.70 19.18
CA TYR A 492 -1.22 -1.21 19.06
C TYR A 492 -1.47 -1.96 17.74
N LEU A 493 -0.45 -2.62 17.17
CA LEU A 493 -0.56 -3.36 15.91
C LEU A 493 -1.51 -4.57 15.99
N ALA A 494 -1.68 -5.18 17.17
CA ALA A 494 -2.59 -6.32 17.37
C ALA A 494 -4.08 -5.91 17.35
N ASP A 495 -4.49 -5.22 16.28
CA ASP A 495 -5.73 -4.49 16.14
C ASP A 495 -6.82 -5.33 15.45
N ARG A 496 -7.34 -6.33 16.15
CA ARG A 496 -8.42 -7.19 15.65
C ARG A 496 -9.69 -6.39 15.39
N LYS A 497 -10.34 -6.63 14.25
CA LYS A 497 -11.51 -5.87 13.79
C LYS A 497 -12.82 -6.63 13.96
N GLY A 498 -13.93 -5.91 14.04
CA GLY A 498 -15.25 -6.45 14.40
C GLY A 498 -15.55 -6.27 15.89
N ILE A 499 -15.90 -7.35 16.56
CA ILE A 499 -16.13 -7.38 18.01
C ILE A 499 -15.14 -8.40 18.61
N ASP A 500 -14.06 -7.90 19.22
CA ASP A 500 -13.01 -8.70 19.87
C ASP A 500 -13.27 -8.94 21.38
N GLY A 501 -14.48 -8.60 21.84
CA GLY A 501 -14.90 -8.77 23.24
C GLY A 501 -16.29 -9.39 23.35
N TRP A 502 -17.25 -8.61 23.84
CA TRP A 502 -18.62 -9.08 24.07
C TRP A 502 -19.64 -7.96 23.87
N VAL A 503 -20.88 -8.34 23.58
CA VAL A 503 -22.03 -7.44 23.60
C VAL A 503 -22.80 -7.69 24.88
N ALA A 504 -23.15 -6.62 25.58
CA ALA A 504 -23.92 -6.68 26.81
C ALA A 504 -25.26 -5.96 26.67
N LEU A 505 -26.26 -6.49 27.37
CA LEU A 505 -27.54 -5.82 27.62
C LEU A 505 -27.71 -5.66 29.13
N ASN A 506 -28.35 -4.59 29.59
CA ASN A 506 -28.47 -4.27 31.02
C ASN A 506 -27.10 -4.22 31.75
N THR A 507 -26.09 -3.66 31.07
CA THR A 507 -24.71 -3.41 31.58
C THR A 507 -23.85 -4.64 31.91
N GLN A 508 -24.40 -5.79 32.31
CA GLN A 508 -23.61 -6.95 32.75
C GLN A 508 -24.00 -8.27 32.09
N GLN A 509 -25.15 -8.36 31.42
CA GLN A 509 -25.58 -9.61 30.80
C GLN A 509 -24.98 -9.75 29.40
N LYS A 510 -24.02 -10.67 29.24
CA LYS A 510 -23.46 -11.01 27.93
C LYS A 510 -24.51 -11.70 27.06
N LEU A 511 -24.57 -11.30 25.79
CA LEU A 511 -25.40 -11.94 24.79
C LEU A 511 -24.62 -13.08 24.09
N PHE A 512 -25.32 -14.18 23.80
CA PHE A 512 -24.76 -15.41 23.23
C PHE A 512 -25.58 -15.88 22.03
N GLY A 513 -25.08 -16.89 21.31
CA GLY A 513 -25.76 -17.46 20.14
C GLY A 513 -25.76 -16.49 18.97
N TRP A 514 -24.60 -16.40 18.31
CA TRP A 514 -24.33 -15.43 17.26
C TRP A 514 -24.26 -16.08 15.89
N GLU A 515 -25.02 -15.51 14.96
CA GLU A 515 -24.82 -15.67 13.53
C GLU A 515 -23.90 -14.54 13.04
N ILE A 516 -22.75 -14.89 12.46
CA ILE A 516 -21.77 -13.94 11.93
C ILE A 516 -21.70 -14.08 10.41
N ARG A 517 -21.72 -12.97 9.69
CA ARG A 517 -21.59 -12.91 8.24
C ARG A 517 -20.43 -12.02 7.85
N PRO A 518 -19.34 -12.61 7.31
CA PRO A 518 -18.27 -11.84 6.70
C PRO A 518 -18.76 -11.06 5.47
N LEU A 519 -18.43 -9.77 5.36
CA LEU A 519 -18.79 -8.95 4.21
C LEU A 519 -17.52 -8.27 3.64
N PRO A 520 -16.66 -9.02 2.93
CA PRO A 520 -15.47 -8.44 2.30
C PRO A 520 -15.82 -7.50 1.13
N LEU A 521 -17.00 -7.70 0.52
CA LEU A 521 -17.54 -6.88 -0.58
C LEU A 521 -16.66 -6.87 -1.85
N ASP A 522 -15.94 -7.97 -2.10
CA ASP A 522 -15.11 -8.16 -3.31
C ASP A 522 -15.93 -8.45 -4.57
N ASP A 523 -17.15 -9.02 -4.43
CA ASP A 523 -18.05 -9.35 -5.54
C ASP A 523 -19.48 -8.89 -5.24
N LEU A 524 -19.97 -7.95 -6.06
CA LEU A 524 -21.31 -7.38 -5.96
C LEU A 524 -22.27 -7.89 -7.05
N ALA A 525 -21.86 -8.80 -7.92
CA ALA A 525 -22.64 -9.24 -9.09
C ALA A 525 -23.96 -9.94 -8.73
N LYS A 526 -24.05 -10.46 -7.50
CA LYS A 526 -25.26 -11.13 -6.99
C LYS A 526 -26.30 -10.18 -6.39
N LEU A 527 -25.98 -8.89 -6.24
CA LEU A 527 -26.95 -7.90 -5.81
C LEU A 527 -28.10 -7.80 -6.81
N ARG A 528 -29.29 -7.49 -6.29
CA ARG A 528 -30.53 -7.37 -7.06
C ARG A 528 -31.13 -6.02 -6.78
N PHE A 529 -30.78 -5.05 -7.63
CA PHE A 529 -31.24 -3.68 -7.51
C PHE A 529 -32.71 -3.56 -7.92
N GLY A 530 -33.53 -2.98 -7.06
CA GLY A 530 -34.90 -2.59 -7.35
C GLY A 530 -34.98 -1.13 -7.81
N ALA A 531 -36.02 -0.80 -8.58
CA ALA A 531 -36.35 0.60 -8.86
C ALA A 531 -36.87 1.26 -7.58
N GLY A 532 -36.35 2.44 -7.24
CA GLY A 532 -36.78 3.15 -6.04
C GLY A 532 -35.83 4.26 -5.62
N ALA A 533 -36.35 5.21 -4.84
CA ALA A 533 -35.54 6.26 -4.24
C ALA A 533 -34.62 5.71 -3.14
N PRO A 534 -33.47 6.34 -2.91
CA PRO A 534 -32.60 6.02 -1.77
C PRO A 534 -33.36 6.05 -0.44
N GLY A 535 -33.33 4.94 0.33
CA GLY A 535 -33.80 4.89 1.71
C GLY A 535 -32.68 5.22 2.70
N THR A 536 -33.03 5.59 3.92
CA THR A 536 -32.04 5.77 5.00
C THR A 536 -31.50 4.42 5.48
N GLY A 537 -30.23 4.41 5.91
CA GLY A 537 -29.51 3.23 6.38
C GLY A 537 -28.68 2.52 5.31
N PRO A 538 -28.06 1.37 5.64
CA PRO A 538 -27.11 0.71 4.76
C PRO A 538 -27.73 0.16 3.47
N ALA A 539 -27.41 0.78 2.34
CA ALA A 539 -27.92 0.38 1.03
C ALA A 539 -26.91 0.61 -0.10
N PHE A 540 -26.96 -0.26 -1.10
CA PHE A 540 -26.26 -0.10 -2.35
C PHE A 540 -27.14 0.71 -3.31
N HIS A 541 -26.57 1.76 -3.89
CA HIS A 541 -27.20 2.62 -4.88
C HIS A 541 -26.44 2.49 -6.20
N ARG A 542 -27.15 2.30 -7.30
CA ARG A 542 -26.55 2.17 -8.64
C ARG A 542 -26.88 3.39 -9.48
N ALA A 543 -25.88 3.88 -10.20
CA ALA A 543 -26.03 4.90 -11.22
C ALA A 543 -25.27 4.49 -12.50
N THR A 544 -25.64 5.10 -13.62
CA THR A 544 -24.96 4.91 -14.90
C THR A 544 -24.37 6.23 -15.38
N VAL A 545 -23.09 6.24 -15.77
CA VAL A 545 -22.41 7.37 -16.41
C VAL A 545 -22.02 6.99 -17.83
N THR A 546 -22.12 7.92 -18.78
CA THR A 546 -21.64 7.70 -20.15
C THR A 546 -20.38 8.53 -20.40
N VAL A 547 -19.30 7.88 -20.80
CA VAL A 547 -18.00 8.50 -21.05
C VAL A 547 -17.61 8.25 -22.51
N PRO A 548 -17.50 9.28 -23.37
CA PRO A 548 -17.13 9.05 -24.78
C PRO A 548 -15.69 8.56 -24.92
N THR A 549 -14.76 9.18 -24.20
CA THR A 549 -13.34 8.84 -24.18
C THR A 549 -12.91 8.68 -22.72
N PRO A 550 -12.45 7.48 -22.31
CA PRO A 550 -11.88 7.26 -20.98
C PRO A 550 -10.71 8.20 -20.71
N GLU A 551 -10.80 8.95 -19.63
CA GLU A 551 -9.72 9.76 -19.06
C GLU A 551 -9.81 9.64 -17.54
N ASP A 552 -8.80 10.17 -16.84
CA ASP A 552 -8.85 10.26 -15.38
C ASP A 552 -9.99 11.19 -14.95
N GLY A 553 -10.64 10.88 -13.83
CA GLY A 553 -11.65 11.75 -13.23
C GLY A 553 -11.81 11.49 -11.75
N PHE A 554 -12.71 12.24 -11.12
CA PHE A 554 -12.94 12.20 -9.68
C PHE A 554 -14.42 12.03 -9.37
N VAL A 555 -14.77 11.10 -8.48
CA VAL A 555 -16.15 10.89 -8.04
C VAL A 555 -16.39 11.69 -6.77
N ALA A 556 -17.40 12.57 -6.75
CA ALA A 556 -17.86 13.31 -5.58
C ALA A 556 -19.29 12.92 -5.23
N LEU A 557 -19.59 12.97 -3.93
CA LEU A 557 -20.85 12.50 -3.34
C LEU A 557 -21.48 13.60 -2.47
N PRO A 558 -21.90 14.73 -3.06
CA PRO A 558 -22.50 15.82 -2.29
C PRO A 558 -23.80 15.38 -1.62
N GLY A 559 -23.91 15.65 -0.32
CA GLY A 559 -25.08 15.30 0.49
C GLY A 559 -25.13 13.84 0.96
N TRP A 560 -24.19 13.00 0.54
CA TRP A 560 -24.01 11.64 1.09
C TRP A 560 -23.21 11.71 2.39
N GLU A 561 -23.36 10.70 3.26
CA GLU A 561 -22.74 10.72 4.58
C GLU A 561 -21.47 9.90 4.66
N LYS A 562 -21.55 8.58 4.50
CA LYS A 562 -20.38 7.71 4.68
C LYS A 562 -20.57 6.41 3.92
N GLY A 563 -19.55 6.01 3.19
CA GLY A 563 -19.70 4.79 2.39
C GLY A 563 -18.48 4.41 1.58
N ILE A 564 -18.73 3.58 0.57
CA ILE A 564 -17.75 3.02 -0.35
C ILE A 564 -18.27 3.12 -1.78
N VAL A 565 -17.38 3.34 -2.74
CA VAL A 565 -17.74 3.46 -4.16
C VAL A 565 -17.04 2.41 -5.00
N TRP A 566 -17.78 1.82 -5.95
CA TRP A 566 -17.26 0.97 -7.01
C TRP A 566 -17.52 1.60 -8.37
N LEU A 567 -16.51 1.57 -9.24
CA LEU A 567 -16.60 1.89 -10.66
C LEU A 567 -16.38 0.62 -11.46
N ASN A 568 -17.40 0.20 -12.22
CA ASN A 568 -17.36 -1.03 -13.04
C ASN A 568 -16.91 -2.28 -12.24
N GLY A 569 -17.32 -2.36 -10.96
CA GLY A 569 -16.95 -3.43 -10.04
C GLY A 569 -15.60 -3.24 -9.33
N PHE A 570 -14.82 -2.21 -9.68
CA PHE A 570 -13.58 -1.89 -8.98
C PHE A 570 -13.83 -0.95 -7.80
N ASN A 571 -13.40 -1.34 -6.60
CA ASN A 571 -13.59 -0.55 -5.38
C ASN A 571 -12.62 0.64 -5.33
N LEU A 572 -13.14 1.87 -5.51
CA LEU A 572 -12.36 3.11 -5.45
C LEU A 572 -11.92 3.44 -4.01
N GLY A 573 -12.65 2.95 -3.02
CA GLY A 573 -12.38 3.18 -1.60
C GLY A 573 -13.49 3.95 -0.91
N ARG A 574 -13.16 4.53 0.24
CA ARG A 574 -14.11 5.11 1.20
C ARG A 574 -14.32 6.59 0.97
N TYR A 575 -15.54 7.06 1.18
CA TYR A 575 -15.83 8.49 1.36
C TYR A 575 -16.47 8.74 2.72
N TRP A 576 -16.30 9.96 3.23
CA TRP A 576 -16.97 10.39 4.44
C TRP A 576 -17.14 11.91 4.46
N LYS A 577 -18.35 12.39 4.75
CA LYS A 577 -18.69 13.81 4.80
C LYS A 577 -17.84 14.65 5.76
N ILE A 578 -17.14 14.02 6.71
CA ILE A 578 -16.32 14.74 7.69
C ILE A 578 -15.00 15.25 7.09
N GLY A 579 -14.67 14.85 5.86
CA GLY A 579 -13.47 15.32 5.16
C GLY A 579 -12.16 14.81 5.79
N PRO A 580 -11.00 15.36 5.40
CA PRO A 580 -10.88 16.52 4.51
C PRO A 580 -11.22 16.19 3.05
N GLN A 581 -10.92 14.97 2.60
CA GLN A 581 -11.20 14.47 1.25
C GLN A 581 -12.69 14.49 0.89
N LYS A 582 -13.04 15.07 -0.27
CA LYS A 582 -14.41 15.13 -0.81
C LYS A 582 -14.58 14.42 -2.15
N THR A 583 -13.48 14.05 -2.80
CA THR A 583 -13.47 13.34 -4.09
C THR A 583 -12.65 12.06 -4.03
N LEU A 584 -13.12 11.01 -4.70
CA LEU A 584 -12.38 9.76 -4.95
C LEU A 584 -11.77 9.76 -6.34
N TYR A 585 -10.46 9.52 -6.45
CA TYR A 585 -9.79 9.39 -7.74
C TYR A 585 -10.26 8.12 -8.48
N ALA A 586 -10.63 8.28 -9.75
CA ALA A 586 -11.01 7.22 -10.66
C ALA A 586 -10.08 7.24 -11.89
N PRO A 587 -8.99 6.44 -11.88
CA PRO A 587 -8.01 6.44 -12.96
C PRO A 587 -8.59 5.96 -14.29
N LYS A 588 -8.09 6.54 -15.39
CA LYS A 588 -8.45 6.28 -16.79
C LYS A 588 -8.68 4.80 -17.12
N PRO A 589 -7.81 3.86 -16.71
CA PRO A 589 -7.97 2.45 -17.08
C PRO A 589 -9.22 1.78 -16.49
N LEU A 590 -9.85 2.37 -15.46
CA LEU A 590 -11.10 1.85 -14.88
C LEU A 590 -12.34 2.30 -15.65
N TRP A 591 -12.24 3.37 -16.44
CA TRP A 591 -13.32 3.88 -17.28
C TRP A 591 -13.38 3.13 -18.61
N ARG A 592 -14.60 2.91 -19.09
CA ARG A 592 -14.90 2.32 -20.39
C ARG A 592 -15.48 3.37 -21.32
N ALA A 593 -15.17 3.29 -22.60
CA ALA A 593 -15.90 4.08 -23.59
C ALA A 593 -17.37 3.65 -23.60
N GLY A 594 -18.29 4.62 -23.63
CA GLY A 594 -19.71 4.40 -23.47
C GLY A 594 -20.13 4.26 -22.00
N ARG A 595 -20.89 3.20 -21.71
CA ARG A 595 -21.59 3.03 -20.43
C ARG A 595 -20.67 2.55 -19.32
N ASN A 596 -20.72 3.22 -18.16
CA ASN A 596 -20.02 2.87 -16.94
C ASN A 596 -21.02 2.74 -15.78
N GLU A 597 -20.80 1.76 -14.91
CA GLU A 597 -21.60 1.55 -13.70
C GLU A 597 -20.89 2.15 -12.49
N LEU A 598 -21.63 2.93 -11.71
CA LEU A 598 -21.24 3.33 -10.37
C LEU A 598 -22.15 2.63 -9.36
N VAL A 599 -21.55 2.00 -8.35
CA VAL A 599 -22.26 1.49 -7.19
C VAL A 599 -21.73 2.20 -5.95
N VAL A 600 -22.61 2.75 -5.15
CA VAL A 600 -22.28 3.41 -3.87
C VAL A 600 -22.95 2.62 -2.75
N LEU A 601 -22.17 2.10 -1.81
CA LEU A 601 -22.71 1.64 -0.53
C LEU A 601 -22.72 2.83 0.42
N GLU A 602 -23.89 3.38 0.70
CA GLU A 602 -24.10 4.39 1.75
C GLU A 602 -24.50 3.69 3.04
N LEU A 603 -23.96 4.13 4.18
CA LEU A 603 -24.23 3.52 5.49
C LEU A 603 -25.28 4.29 6.29
N HIS A 604 -25.55 5.56 5.97
CA HIS A 604 -26.43 6.44 6.71
C HIS A 604 -27.44 7.15 5.82
N GLN A 605 -27.15 8.37 5.40
CA GLN A 605 -28.05 9.21 4.65
C GLN A 605 -27.51 9.36 3.22
N PRO A 606 -28.23 8.86 2.21
CA PRO A 606 -27.84 9.03 0.82
C PRO A 606 -28.12 10.45 0.34
N GLY A 607 -27.26 10.94 -0.56
CA GLY A 607 -27.53 12.13 -1.35
C GLY A 607 -28.30 11.82 -2.64
N ASP A 608 -28.74 12.87 -3.32
CA ASP A 608 -29.57 12.74 -4.53
C ASP A 608 -28.76 12.55 -5.83
N THR A 609 -27.47 12.90 -5.81
CA THR A 609 -26.63 12.97 -7.01
C THR A 609 -25.24 12.44 -6.76
N ILE A 610 -24.61 11.94 -7.81
CA ILE A 610 -23.19 11.58 -7.87
C ILE A 610 -22.57 12.46 -8.95
N GLU A 611 -21.45 13.09 -8.64
CA GLU A 611 -20.75 13.98 -9.56
C GLU A 611 -19.45 13.35 -10.04
N ILE A 612 -19.18 13.47 -11.34
CA ILE A 612 -17.85 13.27 -11.92
C ILE A 612 -17.24 14.65 -12.09
N ARG A 613 -16.06 14.87 -11.53
CA ARG A 613 -15.32 16.13 -11.54
C ARG A 613 -13.97 15.96 -12.26
N PRO A 614 -13.47 17.02 -12.92
CA PRO A 614 -12.15 16.99 -13.57
C PRO A 614 -10.99 17.12 -12.60
N GLU A 615 -11.22 17.67 -11.40
CA GLU A 615 -10.19 18.00 -10.41
C GLU A 615 -10.53 17.39 -9.05
N ALA A 616 -9.50 17.15 -8.24
CA ALA A 616 -9.63 16.70 -6.86
C ALA A 616 -10.11 17.82 -5.92
N ASP A 617 -10.76 17.44 -4.83
CA ASP A 617 -11.07 18.28 -3.66
C ASP A 617 -10.64 17.47 -2.42
N LEU A 618 -9.44 17.78 -1.93
CA LEU A 618 -8.79 17.05 -0.84
C LEU A 618 -8.97 17.71 0.54
N GLY A 619 -9.48 18.95 0.59
CA GLY A 619 -9.76 19.65 1.86
C GLY A 619 -9.43 21.13 1.84
#